data_AF-A0A1F4ZXF3-F1
#
_entry.id   AF-A0A1F4ZXF3-F1
#
_cell.length_a   1.000
_cell.length_b   1.000
_cell.length_c   1.000
_cell.angle_alpha   90.00
_cell.angle_beta   90.00
_cell.angle_gamma   90.00
#
_symmetry.space_group_name_H-M   'P 1'
#
loop_
_entity.id
_entity.type
_entity.pdbx_description
1 polymer ?
#
loop_
_entity_poly.entity_id
_entity_poly.type
_entity_poly.pdbx_seq_one_letter_code
_entity_poly.pdbx_strand_id
1 'polypeptide(L)'
;MIGDKALDFAPGERSRYSNAGYILLGLVIERASGMPYADYVHDRLLAPLGMSRTSYGGDVSSESGLARGLMEGPDGRLREAPLVHPSLGYSAGALFSTVEDIWRWDRGLESDRILAANSRAQMFMPEKDGFGLGWLIMDTWGRKDIAHGGGGTAARVTRSSPAARTCSSFPTIKA
;
A
#
# COMPACT_ATOMS: atom_id res chain seq x y z
N MET A 1 15.28 18.53 -0.32
CA MET A 1 14.92 18.32 -1.73
C MET A 1 15.45 16.97 -2.18
N ILE A 2 14.62 16.13 -2.82
CA ILE A 2 15.06 14.81 -3.33
C ILE A 2 16.03 14.97 -4.52
N GLY A 3 15.91 16.05 -5.31
CA GLY A 3 16.70 16.27 -6.51
C GLY A 3 18.21 16.47 -6.31
N ASP A 4 18.63 16.91 -5.13
CA ASP A 4 20.05 17.21 -4.84
C ASP A 4 20.79 16.06 -4.14
N LYS A 5 20.12 14.92 -3.94
CA LYS A 5 20.70 13.76 -3.25
C LYS A 5 21.42 12.87 -4.25
N ALA A 6 22.67 12.52 -3.94
CA ALA A 6 23.43 11.56 -4.74
C ALA A 6 22.73 10.19 -4.78
N LEU A 7 22.85 9.51 -5.92
CA LEU A 7 22.37 8.14 -6.08
C LEU A 7 23.24 7.18 -5.26
N ASP A 8 22.60 6.24 -4.57
CA ASP A 8 23.32 5.20 -3.82
C ASP A 8 24.01 4.20 -4.77
N PHE A 9 23.48 4.01 -5.98
CA PHE A 9 23.97 3.13 -7.04
C PHE A 9 23.31 3.51 -8.39
N ALA A 10 23.84 3.00 -9.51
CA ALA A 10 23.28 3.30 -10.82
C ALA A 10 21.87 2.68 -11.01
N PRO A 11 20.94 3.35 -11.72
CA PRO A 11 19.61 2.78 -11.96
C PRO A 11 19.68 1.38 -12.59
N GLY A 12 18.95 0.42 -12.01
CA GLY A 12 18.93 -0.98 -12.46
C GLY A 12 20.07 -1.86 -11.94
N GLU A 13 21.10 -1.30 -11.29
CA GLU A 13 22.21 -2.10 -10.75
C GLU A 13 21.76 -2.95 -9.54
N ARG A 14 20.95 -2.37 -8.65
CA ARG A 14 20.49 -2.98 -7.39
C ARG A 14 19.05 -2.56 -7.08
N SER A 15 18.41 -3.29 -6.17
CA SER A 15 17.08 -2.99 -5.66
C SER A 15 17.17 -2.47 -4.22
N ARG A 16 16.47 -1.36 -3.93
CA ARG A 16 16.32 -0.83 -2.57
C ARG A 16 14.93 -0.24 -2.40
N TYR A 17 14.22 -0.66 -1.36
CA TYR A 17 12.91 -0.09 -1.03
C TYR A 17 13.02 1.41 -0.73
N SER A 18 12.16 2.23 -1.33
CA SER A 18 12.21 3.69 -1.23
C SER A 18 10.82 4.31 -1.22
N ASN A 19 10.38 4.77 -0.04
CA ASN A 19 9.15 5.57 0.07
C ASN A 19 9.25 6.87 -0.74
N ALA A 20 10.44 7.47 -0.82
CA ALA A 20 10.68 8.64 -1.66
C ALA A 20 10.44 8.35 -3.16
N GLY A 21 10.77 7.13 -3.62
CA GLY A 21 10.45 6.66 -4.96
C GLY A 21 8.95 6.59 -5.21
N TYR A 22 8.17 6.06 -4.25
CA TYR A 22 6.70 6.04 -4.35
C TYR A 22 6.08 7.43 -4.31
N ILE A 23 6.65 8.37 -3.54
CA ILE A 23 6.25 9.79 -3.54
C ILE A 23 6.43 10.38 -4.95
N LEU A 24 7.57 10.15 -5.59
CA LEU A 24 7.82 10.59 -6.96
C LEU A 24 6.84 9.96 -7.96
N LEU A 25 6.51 8.67 -7.80
CA LEU A 25 5.50 8.01 -8.64
C LEU A 25 4.12 8.67 -8.51
N GLY A 26 3.74 9.12 -7.31
CA GLY A 26 2.52 9.91 -7.10
C GLY A 26 2.52 11.19 -7.94
N LEU A 27 3.62 11.93 -7.92
CA LEU A 27 3.78 13.15 -8.73
C LEU A 27 3.77 12.87 -10.24
N VAL A 28 4.33 11.74 -10.67
CA VAL A 28 4.25 11.30 -12.08
C VAL A 28 2.80 11.05 -12.48
N ILE A 29 2.01 10.40 -11.61
CA ILE A 29 0.57 10.17 -11.85
C ILE A 29 -0.16 11.50 -11.96
N GLU A 30 0.09 12.46 -11.07
CA GLU A 30 -0.53 13.79 -11.14
C GLU A 30 -0.19 14.49 -12.45
N ARG A 31 1.09 14.46 -12.83
CA ARG A 31 1.56 15.11 -14.05
C ARG A 31 0.99 14.47 -15.32
N ALA A 32 0.89 13.14 -15.35
CA ALA A 32 0.39 12.38 -16.49
C ALA A 32 -1.14 12.45 -16.63
N SER A 33 -1.86 12.48 -15.51
CA SER A 33 -3.33 12.51 -15.50
C SER A 33 -3.93 13.92 -15.50
N GLY A 34 -3.18 14.91 -15.01
CA GLY A 34 -3.70 16.26 -14.75
C GLY A 34 -4.62 16.33 -13.52
N MET A 35 -4.69 15.28 -12.71
CA MET A 35 -5.54 15.19 -11.52
C MET A 35 -4.68 15.20 -10.25
N PRO A 36 -5.17 15.74 -9.11
CA PRO A 36 -4.58 15.47 -7.81
C PRO A 36 -4.53 13.96 -7.55
N TYR A 37 -3.46 13.47 -6.92
CA TYR A 37 -3.23 12.04 -6.78
C TYR A 37 -4.34 11.34 -5.99
N ALA A 38 -4.85 11.96 -4.93
CA ALA A 38 -5.94 11.42 -4.13
C ALA A 38 -7.23 11.24 -4.96
N ASP A 39 -7.56 12.23 -5.79
CA ASP A 39 -8.73 12.20 -6.68
C ASP A 39 -8.54 11.14 -7.77
N TYR A 40 -7.33 11.03 -8.34
CA TYR A 40 -7.03 9.99 -9.31
C TYR A 40 -7.23 8.59 -8.71
N VAL A 41 -6.70 8.34 -7.51
CA VAL A 41 -6.86 7.05 -6.83
C VAL A 41 -8.33 6.78 -6.53
N HIS A 42 -9.07 7.76 -6.00
CA HIS A 42 -10.49 7.62 -5.74
C HIS A 42 -11.27 7.27 -7.01
N ASP A 43 -11.18 8.10 -8.05
CA ASP A 43 -12.05 8.01 -9.23
C ASP A 43 -11.67 6.86 -10.15
N ARG A 44 -10.37 6.57 -10.29
CA ARG A 44 -9.87 5.56 -11.24
C ARG A 44 -9.72 4.19 -10.63
N LEU A 45 -9.56 4.09 -9.30
CA LEU A 45 -9.24 2.83 -8.64
C LEU A 45 -10.29 2.43 -7.59
N LEU A 46 -10.63 3.31 -6.64
CA LEU A 46 -11.48 2.95 -5.50
C LEU A 46 -12.97 2.89 -5.86
N ALA A 47 -13.48 3.94 -6.50
CA ALA A 47 -14.88 4.04 -6.88
C ALA A 47 -15.33 2.93 -7.84
N PRO A 48 -14.57 2.55 -8.89
CA PRO A 48 -14.92 1.43 -9.78
C PRO A 48 -14.97 0.06 -9.08
N LEU A 49 -14.28 -0.08 -7.94
CA LEU A 49 -14.27 -1.28 -7.12
C LEU A 49 -15.28 -1.22 -5.96
N GLY A 50 -15.97 -0.10 -5.76
CA GLY A 50 -16.90 0.10 -4.67
C GLY A 50 -16.23 0.17 -3.29
N MET A 51 -14.99 0.66 -3.22
CA MET A 51 -14.22 0.80 -1.97
C MET A 51 -14.55 2.12 -1.26
N SER A 52 -15.80 2.27 -0.81
CA SER A 52 -16.32 3.53 -0.26
C SER A 52 -15.84 3.86 1.16
N ARG A 53 -15.13 2.94 1.82
CA ARG A 53 -14.53 3.12 3.15
C ARG A 53 -13.00 3.17 3.07
N THR A 54 -12.49 3.55 1.90
CA THR A 54 -11.07 3.70 1.62
C THR A 54 -10.79 5.12 1.13
N SER A 55 -9.86 5.84 1.75
CA SER A 55 -9.57 7.22 1.39
C SER A 55 -8.19 7.70 1.84
N TYR A 56 -7.71 8.77 1.19
CA TYR A 56 -6.64 9.61 1.71
C TYR A 56 -7.24 10.66 2.63
N GLY A 57 -6.90 10.63 3.91
CA GLY A 57 -7.24 11.68 4.88
C GLY A 57 -8.73 11.94 5.05
N GLY A 58 -9.38 11.12 5.88
CA GLY A 58 -10.42 11.63 6.76
C GLY A 58 -9.77 12.39 7.92
N ASP A 59 -10.49 13.33 8.53
CA ASP A 59 -10.07 13.90 9.80
C ASP A 59 -10.08 12.77 10.84
N VAL A 60 -8.88 12.22 11.09
CA VAL A 60 -8.64 11.07 11.96
C VAL A 60 -9.15 11.31 13.38
N SER A 61 -9.37 12.57 13.74
CA SER A 61 -9.92 12.99 15.02
C SER A 61 -11.46 12.93 15.10
N SER A 62 -12.17 13.01 13.97
CA SER A 62 -13.63 13.13 13.91
C SER A 62 -14.37 11.96 13.25
N GLU A 63 -13.68 11.05 12.55
CA GLU A 63 -14.31 9.86 11.97
C GLU A 63 -14.50 8.73 13.00
N SER A 64 -15.76 8.49 13.36
CA SER A 64 -16.16 7.31 14.15
C SER A 64 -15.87 6.03 13.35
N GLY A 65 -14.92 5.22 13.85
CA GLY A 65 -14.63 3.89 13.28
C GLY A 65 -13.20 3.64 12.82
N LEU A 66 -12.29 4.60 12.95
CA LEU A 66 -10.86 4.35 12.73
C LEU A 66 -10.26 3.58 13.91
N ALA A 67 -9.45 2.56 13.59
CA ALA A 67 -8.69 1.84 14.59
C ALA A 67 -7.59 2.75 15.17
N ARG A 68 -7.50 2.82 16.50
CA ARG A 68 -6.45 3.55 17.20
C ARG A 68 -5.23 2.64 17.37
N GLY A 69 -4.08 3.14 16.93
CA GLY A 69 -2.81 2.47 17.11
C GLY A 69 -2.41 2.35 18.56
N LEU A 70 -1.65 1.32 18.91
CA LEU A 70 -0.97 1.23 20.20
C LEU A 70 0.55 1.18 19.98
N MET A 71 1.28 1.91 20.81
CA MET A 71 2.74 1.83 20.90
C MET A 71 3.18 1.51 22.32
N GLU A 72 4.25 0.74 22.43
CA GLU A 72 4.87 0.44 23.72
C GLU A 72 5.77 1.61 24.14
N GLY A 73 5.53 2.13 25.34
CA GLY A 73 6.36 3.16 25.96
C GLY A 73 7.67 2.59 26.52
N PRO A 74 8.62 3.45 26.92
CA PRO A 74 9.87 3.01 27.56
C PRO A 74 9.65 2.22 28.86
N ASP A 75 8.48 2.34 29.47
CA ASP A 75 8.04 1.64 30.67
C ASP A 75 7.36 0.28 30.37
N GLY A 76 7.38 -0.18 29.11
CA GLY A 76 6.75 -1.42 28.67
C GLY A 76 5.23 -1.36 28.59
N ARG A 77 4.62 -0.19 28.80
CA ARG A 77 3.16 -0.03 28.78
C ARG A 77 2.67 0.34 27.39
N LEU A 78 1.62 -0.32 26.92
CA LEU A 78 0.91 0.06 25.70
C LEU A 78 0.14 1.36 25.94
N ARG A 79 0.31 2.29 25.01
CA ARG A 79 -0.37 3.59 24.99
C ARG A 79 -0.88 3.85 23.58
N GLU A 80 -1.91 4.69 23.47
CA GLU A 80 -2.38 5.12 22.15
C GLU A 80 -1.23 5.77 21.37
N ALA A 81 -1.01 5.29 20.15
CA ALA A 81 -0.02 5.85 19.26
C ALA A 81 -0.50 7.23 18.78
N PRO A 82 0.41 8.21 18.67
CA PRO A 82 0.04 9.53 18.15
C PRO A 82 -0.53 9.40 16.74
N LEU A 83 -1.58 10.18 16.46
CA LEU A 83 -2.16 10.27 15.13
C LEU A 83 -1.10 10.82 14.17
N VAL A 84 -0.74 10.03 13.17
CA VAL A 84 0.18 10.46 12.11
C VAL A 84 -0.66 11.09 11.01
N HIS A 85 -0.37 12.34 10.68
CA HIS A 85 -1.11 13.04 9.64
C HIS A 85 -0.91 12.33 8.28
N PRO A 86 -1.98 12.06 7.51
CA PRO A 86 -1.91 11.32 6.24
C PRO A 86 -0.95 11.93 5.21
N SER A 87 -0.76 13.25 5.25
CA SER A 87 0.20 13.93 4.36
C SER A 87 1.66 13.44 4.49
N LEU A 88 2.01 12.78 5.60
CA LEU A 88 3.35 12.22 5.81
C LEU A 88 3.62 10.98 4.93
N GLY A 89 2.58 10.25 4.53
CA GLY A 89 2.71 9.07 3.67
C GLY A 89 2.45 9.36 2.19
N TYR A 90 1.51 10.27 1.87
CA TYR A 90 1.04 10.54 0.51
C TYR A 90 0.90 9.23 -0.30
N SER A 91 1.45 9.13 -1.51
CA SER A 91 1.44 7.94 -2.37
C SER A 91 2.27 6.74 -1.87
N ALA A 92 3.06 6.89 -0.81
CA ALA A 92 3.89 5.82 -0.26
C ALA A 92 3.20 4.99 0.85
N GLY A 93 2.03 5.40 1.34
CA GLY A 93 1.31 4.59 2.34
C GLY A 93 0.29 5.31 3.22
N ALA A 94 -0.41 6.32 2.70
CA ALA A 94 -1.36 7.11 3.50
C ALA A 94 -2.85 6.72 3.37
N LEU A 95 -3.17 5.61 2.70
CA LEU A 95 -4.55 5.13 2.59
C LEU A 95 -5.01 4.48 3.89
N PHE A 96 -6.21 4.86 4.32
CA PHE A 96 -6.98 4.13 5.32
C PHE A 96 -8.00 3.26 4.60
N SER A 97 -8.28 2.07 5.14
CA SER A 97 -9.18 1.11 4.53
C SER A 97 -9.80 0.20 5.58
N THR A 98 -10.81 -0.57 5.17
CA THR A 98 -11.35 -1.71 5.91
C THR A 98 -10.89 -3.03 5.29
N VAL A 99 -11.00 -4.13 6.05
CA VAL A 99 -10.73 -5.49 5.53
C VAL A 99 -11.65 -5.82 4.34
N GLU A 100 -12.91 -5.42 4.42
CA GLU A 100 -13.90 -5.61 3.36
C GLU A 100 -13.47 -4.90 2.05
N ASP A 101 -13.00 -3.66 2.13
CA ASP A 101 -12.52 -2.93 0.96
C ASP A 101 -11.19 -3.50 0.42
N ILE A 102 -10.29 -3.98 1.29
CA ILE A 102 -9.08 -4.69 0.86
C ILE A 102 -9.44 -5.99 0.11
N TRP A 103 -10.50 -6.68 0.52
CA TRP A 103 -11.00 -7.83 -0.23
C TRP A 103 -11.55 -7.41 -1.61
N ARG A 104 -12.27 -6.29 -1.71
CA ARG A 104 -12.70 -5.72 -3.01
C ARG A 104 -11.51 -5.37 -3.90
N TRP A 105 -10.47 -4.77 -3.33
CA TRP A 105 -9.21 -4.48 -4.02
C TRP A 105 -8.58 -5.75 -4.60
N ASP A 106 -8.46 -6.81 -3.79
CA ASP A 106 -7.89 -8.08 -4.21
C ASP A 106 -8.67 -8.71 -5.38
N ARG A 107 -10.01 -8.73 -5.30
CA ARG A 107 -10.87 -9.20 -6.40
C ARG A 107 -10.77 -8.30 -7.63
N GLY A 108 -10.65 -6.99 -7.42
CA GLY A 108 -10.47 -5.98 -8.47
C GLY A 108 -9.19 -6.17 -9.27
N LEU A 109 -8.08 -6.48 -8.60
CA LEU A 109 -6.80 -6.77 -9.24
C LEU A 109 -6.83 -8.05 -10.08
N GLU A 110 -7.67 -9.03 -9.76
CA GLU A 110 -7.85 -10.22 -10.60
C GLU A 110 -8.77 -9.98 -11.82
N SER A 111 -9.41 -8.80 -11.89
CA SER A 111 -10.30 -8.39 -12.97
C SER A 111 -9.65 -7.36 -13.90
N ASP A 112 -10.30 -7.08 -15.02
CA ASP A 112 -9.83 -6.07 -15.98
C ASP A 112 -10.50 -4.69 -15.75
N ARG A 113 -11.10 -4.47 -14.56
CA ARG A 113 -11.84 -3.23 -14.24
C ARG A 113 -10.95 -2.01 -14.08
N ILE A 114 -9.79 -2.18 -13.45
CA ILE A 114 -8.88 -1.08 -13.11
C ILE A 114 -7.49 -1.23 -13.75
N LEU A 115 -7.19 -2.41 -14.31
CA LEU A 115 -5.89 -2.72 -14.89
C LEU A 115 -6.04 -3.66 -16.08
N ALA A 116 -5.43 -3.31 -17.21
CA ALA A 116 -5.38 -4.20 -18.36
C ALA A 116 -4.57 -5.47 -18.03
N ALA A 117 -4.92 -6.60 -18.67
CA ALA A 117 -4.32 -7.90 -18.38
C ALA A 117 -2.78 -7.92 -18.56
N ASN A 118 -2.25 -7.19 -19.56
CA ASN A 118 -0.82 -7.05 -19.78
C ASN A 118 -0.13 -6.26 -18.64
N SER A 119 -0.72 -5.15 -18.20
CA SER A 119 -0.21 -4.37 -17.07
C SER A 119 -0.27 -5.18 -15.77
N ARG A 120 -1.31 -6.00 -15.57
CA ARG A 120 -1.40 -6.94 -14.45
C ARG A 120 -0.30 -8.00 -14.48
N ALA A 121 -0.02 -8.56 -15.65
CA ALA A 121 1.07 -9.53 -15.81
C ALA A 121 2.43 -8.92 -15.45
N GLN A 122 2.70 -7.69 -15.90
CA GLN A 122 3.91 -6.93 -15.54
C GLN A 122 3.98 -6.63 -14.04
N MET A 123 2.87 -6.23 -13.43
CA MET A 123 2.81 -5.91 -12.01
C MET A 123 3.24 -7.09 -11.12
N PHE A 124 2.91 -8.31 -11.53
CA PHE A 124 3.23 -9.55 -10.80
C PHE A 124 4.41 -10.32 -11.40
N MET A 125 5.22 -9.69 -12.24
CA MET A 125 6.47 -10.25 -12.72
C MET A 125 7.56 -9.96 -11.68
N PRO A 126 8.26 -10.98 -11.14
CA PRO A 126 9.34 -10.76 -10.20
C PRO A 126 10.53 -10.14 -10.94
N GLU A 127 10.99 -8.98 -10.47
CA GLU A 127 12.29 -8.44 -10.84
C GLU A 127 13.35 -8.97 -9.87
N LYS A 128 14.54 -8.37 -9.92
CA LYS A 128 15.65 -8.67 -9.02
C LYS A 128 15.19 -8.64 -7.55
N ASP A 129 15.57 -9.68 -6.81
CA ASP A 129 15.23 -9.91 -5.39
C ASP A 129 13.75 -10.21 -5.10
N GLY A 130 12.98 -10.61 -6.12
CA GLY A 130 11.59 -11.07 -5.95
C GLY A 130 10.59 -9.93 -5.74
N PHE A 131 10.96 -8.68 -6.04
CA PHE A 131 10.06 -7.54 -5.97
C PHE A 131 9.55 -7.19 -7.39
N GLY A 132 8.24 -7.21 -7.61
CA GLY A 132 7.60 -6.70 -8.82
C GLY A 132 7.21 -5.23 -8.68
N LEU A 133 6.21 -4.78 -9.44
CA LEU A 133 5.72 -3.40 -9.34
C LEU A 133 4.82 -3.23 -8.11
N GLY A 134 5.43 -3.00 -6.95
CA GLY A 134 4.71 -2.82 -5.69
C GLY A 134 4.30 -4.12 -5.00
N TRP A 135 4.93 -5.24 -5.32
CA TRP A 135 4.62 -6.55 -4.75
C TRP A 135 5.88 -7.37 -4.48
N LEU A 136 5.98 -7.96 -3.30
CA LEU A 136 6.84 -9.11 -3.06
C LEU A 136 6.21 -10.34 -3.71
N ILE A 137 7.01 -11.08 -4.46
CA ILE A 137 6.61 -12.29 -5.19
C ILE A 137 7.55 -13.39 -4.71
N MET A 138 6.98 -14.35 -3.98
CA MET A 138 7.72 -15.40 -3.31
C MET A 138 7.22 -16.77 -3.76
N ASP A 139 8.08 -17.78 -3.63
CA ASP A 139 7.65 -19.18 -3.64
C ASP A 139 7.50 -19.65 -2.19
N THR A 140 6.28 -20.01 -1.81
CA THR A 140 5.98 -20.59 -0.50
C THR A 140 5.40 -21.98 -0.70
N TRP A 141 6.19 -23.00 -0.38
CA TRP A 141 5.83 -24.42 -0.53
C TRP A 141 5.43 -24.81 -1.97
N GLY A 142 6.18 -24.32 -2.97
CA GLY A 142 5.93 -24.61 -4.39
C GLY A 142 4.74 -23.84 -4.97
N ARG A 143 4.29 -22.79 -4.30
CA ARG A 143 3.19 -21.91 -4.74
C ARG A 143 3.66 -20.47 -4.79
N LYS A 144 3.26 -19.77 -5.85
CA LYS A 144 3.46 -18.34 -5.98
C LYS A 144 2.59 -17.60 -4.97
N ASP A 145 3.25 -16.89 -4.07
CA ASP A 145 2.63 -15.97 -3.12
C ASP A 145 2.95 -14.52 -3.50
N ILE A 146 1.91 -13.69 -3.58
CA ILE A 146 2.03 -12.27 -3.92
C ILE A 146 1.61 -11.45 -2.70
N ALA A 147 2.53 -10.62 -2.22
CA ALA A 147 2.36 -9.93 -0.96
C ALA A 147 2.87 -8.49 -0.96
N HIS A 148 2.27 -7.65 -0.12
CA HIS A 148 2.87 -6.39 0.29
C HIS A 148 2.53 -6.15 1.75
N GLY A 149 3.50 -5.64 2.50
CA GLY A 149 3.33 -5.25 3.88
C GLY A 149 3.09 -3.74 4.00
N GLY A 150 2.26 -3.35 4.96
CA GLY A 150 2.17 -1.99 5.47
C GLY A 150 2.48 -2.03 6.96
N GLY A 151 3.23 -1.04 7.44
CA GLY A 151 3.54 -0.89 8.86
C GLY A 151 3.65 0.58 9.19
N GLY A 152 2.60 1.12 9.80
CA GLY A 152 2.62 2.43 10.44
C GLY A 152 2.55 2.27 11.96
N THR A 153 2.66 3.37 12.70
CA THR A 153 2.49 3.42 14.17
C THR A 153 1.15 2.84 14.64
N ALA A 154 0.17 2.67 13.74
CA ALA A 154 -1.18 2.24 14.10
C ALA A 154 -1.62 0.85 13.61
N ALA A 155 -1.03 0.31 12.54
CA ALA A 155 -1.49 -0.96 11.98
C ALA A 155 -0.42 -1.66 11.13
N ARG A 156 -0.49 -2.99 11.12
CA ARG A 156 0.14 -3.85 10.12
C ARG A 156 -0.94 -4.41 9.20
N VAL A 157 -0.70 -4.31 7.90
CA VAL A 157 -1.54 -4.96 6.88
C VAL A 157 -0.62 -5.79 6.01
N THR A 158 -0.95 -7.06 5.83
CA THR A 158 -0.31 -7.91 4.83
C THR A 158 -1.39 -8.41 3.90
N ARG A 159 -1.09 -8.42 2.59
CA ARG A 159 -1.81 -9.27 1.64
C ARG A 159 -0.91 -10.46 1.36
N SER A 160 -1.47 -11.66 1.30
CA SER A 160 -0.88 -12.80 0.61
C SER A 160 -1.98 -13.44 -0.22
N SER A 161 -1.68 -13.72 -1.49
CA SER A 161 -2.55 -14.53 -2.35
C SER A 161 -1.72 -15.70 -2.87
N PRO A 162 -1.99 -16.94 -2.40
CA PRO A 162 -1.51 -18.13 -3.08
C PRO A 162 -2.31 -18.30 -4.37
N ALA A 163 -1.75 -19.02 -5.34
CA ALA A 163 -2.47 -19.45 -6.54
C ALA A 163 -3.84 -20.15 -6.27
N ALA A 164 -4.15 -20.47 -5.01
CA ALA A 164 -5.42 -20.94 -4.49
C ALA A 164 -6.22 -19.85 -3.73
N ARG A 165 -6.56 -18.72 -4.37
CA ARG A 165 -7.68 -17.80 -4.02
C ARG A 165 -7.96 -17.53 -2.53
N THR A 166 -6.95 -17.27 -1.70
CA THR A 166 -7.15 -16.81 -0.31
C THR A 166 -6.46 -15.48 -0.10
N CYS A 167 -7.19 -14.49 0.45
CA CYS A 167 -6.64 -13.21 0.87
C CYS A 167 -6.57 -13.20 2.39
N SER A 168 -5.36 -13.19 2.94
CA SER A 168 -5.16 -13.12 4.39
C SER A 168 -4.72 -11.70 4.77
N SER A 169 -5.57 -10.95 5.46
CA SER A 169 -5.20 -9.69 6.11
C SER A 169 -5.12 -9.90 7.62
N PHE A 170 -3.93 -9.71 8.19
CA PHE A 170 -3.73 -9.86 9.63
C PHE A 170 -3.66 -8.49 10.31
N PRO A 171 -4.75 -7.97 10.93
CA PRO A 171 -4.61 -6.92 11.91
C PRO A 171 -3.88 -7.51 13.12
N THR A 172 -2.60 -7.20 13.27
CA THR A 172 -1.87 -7.61 14.47
C THR A 172 -2.21 -6.64 15.60
N ILE A 173 -3.24 -6.95 16.39
CA ILE A 173 -3.38 -6.37 17.73
C ILE A 173 -2.48 -7.23 18.62
N LYS A 174 -1.34 -6.68 19.05
CA LYS A 174 -0.59 -7.31 20.14
C LYS A 174 -1.44 -7.15 21.40
N ALA A 175 -1.89 -8.28 21.94
CA ALA A 175 -2.55 -8.38 23.24
C ALA A 175 -1.58 -8.02 24.38
#